data_AF-A0A1Q2ZSY9-F1
#
_entry.id   AF-A0A1Q2ZSY9-F1
#
_cell.length_a   1.000
_cell.length_b   1.000
_cell.length_c   1.000
_cell.angle_alpha   90.00
_cell.angle_beta   90.00
_cell.angle_gamma   90.00
#
_symmetry.space_group_name_H-M   'P 1'
#
loop_
_entity.id
_entity.type
_entity.pdbx_description
1 polymer ?
#
loop_
_entity_poly.entity_id
_entity_poly.type
_entity_poly.pdbx_seq_one_letter_code
_entity_poly.pdbx_strand_id
1 'polypeptide(L)'
;MTQYALVREAQTQQYDAVAANKTLDKWYLNYHRGWWWGSGLMGYWAFLVLVSSIEHLGSKAFPHASMRTKQRISQLAPIRWFRRLVTMPALFNGKHTERNFIGGVIPTRFESLVIFIYFVFVILGESVNIYYYDKFTWYTSKKAQIARYVGDRSAVLTCFIVIPAFLFAGRDNFLLWLTGWKMSTFYAFHKWLARMAIFSAFVHTITMFEVMKWTHSIPKIKMEEWWIWGAIAMTSGGVIFVQSFPYVRAKLYDVFLFCHIILAVFWLVGMWIHVRDLECGQYAYACGAVWVFDRFLRFLKIASFGIRQAHLELISDEIVVMTVPSVAPMMKPTPVHLVTFIFWIVGFSFNHIHFH
;
A
#
# COMPACT_ATOMS: atom_id res chain seq x y z
N MET A 1 -17.19 1.51 15.92
CA MET A 1 -18.29 2.49 16.09
C MET A 1 -19.52 1.99 15.33
N THR A 2 -20.40 1.21 15.98
CA THR A 2 -21.60 0.68 15.32
C THR A 2 -22.49 1.81 14.79
N GLN A 3 -23.38 1.49 13.86
CA GLN A 3 -24.46 2.32 13.26
C GLN A 3 -25.25 3.21 14.26
N TYR A 4 -25.04 3.01 15.57
CA TYR A 4 -25.67 3.67 16.72
C TYR A 4 -24.95 4.92 17.26
N ALA A 5 -23.74 5.28 16.80
CA ALA A 5 -23.06 6.49 17.29
C ALA A 5 -23.39 7.75 16.48
N LEU A 6 -23.63 7.62 15.17
CA LEU A 6 -24.01 8.76 14.31
C LEU A 6 -25.39 9.33 14.64
N VAL A 7 -26.27 8.48 15.16
CA VAL A 7 -27.60 8.87 15.65
C VAL A 7 -27.51 9.72 16.93
N ARG A 8 -26.41 9.64 17.70
CA ARG A 8 -26.24 10.42 18.94
C ARG A 8 -25.72 11.85 18.73
N GLU A 9 -25.21 12.19 17.56
CA GLU A 9 -24.86 13.58 17.22
C GLU A 9 -26.09 14.41 16.80
N ALA A 10 -27.20 13.76 16.45
CA ALA A 10 -28.43 14.40 16.00
C ALA A 10 -29.44 14.56 17.15
N GLN A 11 -29.27 15.57 18.00
CA GLN A 11 -30.33 15.97 18.93
C GLN A 11 -30.88 17.35 18.60
N THR A 12 -32.22 17.39 18.51
CA THR A 12 -33.16 18.53 18.60
C THR A 12 -33.44 19.37 17.35
N GLN A 13 -34.01 18.81 16.28
CA GLN A 13 -34.90 19.57 15.38
C GLN A 13 -36.06 18.70 14.86
N GLN A 14 -37.21 19.35 14.61
CA GLN A 14 -38.52 18.81 14.19
C GLN A 14 -38.43 17.52 13.34
N TYR A 15 -39.11 16.46 13.79
CA TYR A 15 -39.04 15.11 13.21
C TYR A 15 -39.80 15.02 11.87
N ASP A 16 -39.23 15.61 10.81
CA ASP A 16 -39.66 15.34 9.43
C ASP A 16 -39.13 13.96 9.03
N ALA A 17 -39.99 12.94 9.14
CA ALA A 17 -39.67 11.56 8.78
C ALA A 17 -39.22 11.41 7.31
N VAL A 18 -39.73 12.25 6.41
CA VAL A 18 -39.33 12.25 4.99
C VAL A 18 -37.91 12.79 4.85
N ALA A 19 -37.56 13.86 5.56
CA ALA A 19 -36.20 14.38 5.59
C ALA A 19 -35.22 13.41 6.25
N ALA A 20 -35.62 12.70 7.31
CA ALA A 20 -34.81 11.67 7.95
C ALA A 20 -34.51 10.48 7.02
N ASN A 21 -35.51 9.97 6.29
CA ASN A 21 -35.31 8.91 5.31
C ASN A 21 -34.36 9.36 4.18
N LYS A 22 -34.58 10.55 3.62
CA LYS A 22 -33.67 11.10 2.59
C LYS A 22 -32.26 11.35 3.10
N THR A 23 -32.09 11.70 4.38
CA THR A 23 -30.78 11.82 5.03
C THR A 23 -30.04 10.49 5.01
N LEU A 24 -30.70 9.41 5.42
CA LEU A 24 -30.15 8.05 5.37
C LEU A 24 -29.77 7.66 3.94
N ASP A 25 -30.68 7.84 2.97
CA ASP A 25 -30.43 7.51 1.57
C ASP A 25 -29.19 8.22 1.03
N LYS A 26 -29.05 9.52 1.33
CA LYS A 26 -27.91 10.32 0.87
C LYS A 26 -26.61 9.92 1.57
N TRP A 27 -26.66 9.62 2.87
CA TRP A 27 -25.48 9.12 3.57
C TRP A 27 -25.04 7.77 2.98
N TYR A 28 -25.97 6.80 2.84
CA TYR A 28 -25.67 5.50 2.26
C TYR A 28 -25.14 5.60 0.83
N LEU A 29 -25.71 6.47 -0.01
CA LEU A 29 -25.24 6.67 -1.37
C LEU A 29 -23.78 7.13 -1.43
N ASN A 30 -23.41 8.10 -0.60
CA ASN A 30 -22.02 8.59 -0.54
C ASN A 30 -21.08 7.54 0.08
N TYR A 31 -21.53 6.85 1.13
CA TYR A 31 -20.76 5.81 1.80
C TYR A 31 -20.48 4.61 0.87
N HIS A 32 -21.51 4.03 0.25
CA HIS A 32 -21.39 2.89 -0.68
C HIS A 32 -20.55 3.22 -1.92
N ARG A 33 -20.55 4.48 -2.37
CA ARG A 33 -19.63 4.90 -3.44
C ARG A 33 -18.17 4.76 -3.04
N GLY A 34 -17.82 5.03 -1.79
CA GLY A 34 -16.49 4.75 -1.27
C GLY A 34 -16.11 3.27 -1.46
N TRP A 35 -17.05 2.36 -1.18
CA TRP A 35 -16.84 0.93 -1.38
C TRP A 35 -16.68 0.56 -2.86
N TRP A 36 -17.52 1.09 -3.75
CA TRP A 36 -17.38 0.82 -5.19
C TRP A 36 -16.04 1.30 -5.76
N TRP A 37 -15.61 2.50 -5.36
CA TRP A 37 -14.29 3.01 -5.73
C TRP A 37 -13.17 2.15 -5.15
N GLY A 38 -13.26 1.79 -3.87
CA GLY A 38 -12.29 0.90 -3.21
C GLY A 38 -12.19 -0.49 -3.85
N SER A 39 -13.33 -1.10 -4.21
CA SER A 39 -13.36 -2.34 -4.99
C SER A 39 -12.73 -2.15 -6.36
N GLY A 40 -12.95 -1.01 -7.02
CA GLY A 40 -12.26 -0.64 -8.27
C GLY A 40 -10.74 -0.56 -8.12
N LEU A 41 -10.24 0.00 -7.02
CA LEU A 41 -8.80 0.01 -6.69
C LEU A 41 -8.23 -1.39 -6.53
N MET A 42 -8.97 -2.31 -5.90
CA MET A 42 -8.55 -3.72 -5.84
C MET A 42 -8.61 -4.42 -7.19
N GLY A 43 -9.67 -4.16 -7.97
CA GLY A 43 -9.82 -4.66 -9.33
C GLY A 43 -8.68 -4.22 -10.25
N TYR A 44 -8.18 -2.99 -10.07
CA TYR A 44 -7.01 -2.48 -10.79
C TYR A 44 -5.76 -3.35 -10.56
N TRP A 45 -5.44 -3.66 -9.30
CA TRP A 45 -4.30 -4.51 -8.98
C TRP A 45 -4.51 -5.96 -9.42
N ALA A 46 -5.72 -6.51 -9.21
CA ALA A 46 -6.07 -7.85 -9.66
C ALA A 46 -5.92 -8.00 -11.17
N PHE A 47 -6.35 -7.00 -11.94
CA PHE A 47 -6.20 -6.97 -13.40
C PHE A 47 -4.72 -6.94 -13.81
N LEU A 48 -3.91 -6.05 -13.22
CA LEU A 48 -2.48 -5.96 -13.55
C LEU A 48 -1.71 -7.23 -13.22
N VAL A 49 -2.01 -7.85 -12.07
CA VAL A 49 -1.47 -9.15 -11.68
C VAL A 49 -1.88 -10.19 -12.72
N LEU A 50 -3.17 -10.33 -13.01
CA LEU A 50 -3.69 -11.32 -13.97
C LEU A 50 -3.04 -11.19 -15.35
N VAL A 51 -3.01 -9.98 -15.93
CA VAL A 51 -2.40 -9.74 -17.25
C VAL A 51 -0.92 -10.09 -17.24
N SER A 52 -0.19 -9.67 -16.19
CA SER A 52 1.24 -9.97 -16.06
C SER A 52 1.49 -11.46 -15.87
N SER A 53 0.60 -12.15 -15.16
CA SER A 53 0.68 -13.61 -14.96
C SER A 53 0.46 -14.39 -16.24
N ILE A 54 -0.56 -14.01 -17.03
CA ILE A 54 -0.81 -14.62 -18.34
C ILE A 54 0.39 -14.40 -19.26
N GLU A 55 0.96 -13.20 -19.28
CA GLU A 55 2.13 -12.87 -20.08
C GLU A 55 3.36 -13.67 -19.65
N HIS A 56 3.67 -13.70 -18.36
CA HIS A 56 4.85 -14.37 -17.84
C HIS A 56 4.77 -15.88 -18.02
N LEU A 57 3.70 -16.51 -17.55
CA LEU A 57 3.50 -17.96 -17.66
C LEU A 57 3.34 -18.40 -19.11
N GLY A 58 2.62 -17.63 -19.93
CA GLY A 58 2.47 -17.90 -21.36
C GLY A 58 3.79 -17.80 -22.12
N SER A 59 4.66 -16.84 -21.76
CA SER A 59 6.00 -16.73 -22.34
C SER A 59 6.91 -17.91 -21.99
N LYS A 60 6.72 -18.49 -20.80
CA LYS A 60 7.46 -19.68 -20.35
C LYS A 60 6.94 -20.97 -21.01
N ALA A 61 5.63 -21.10 -21.15
CA ALA A 61 5.01 -22.28 -21.76
C ALA A 61 5.19 -22.33 -23.29
N PHE A 62 5.06 -21.18 -23.97
CA PHE A 62 5.09 -21.10 -25.43
C PHE A 62 5.97 -19.94 -25.93
N PRO A 63 7.31 -20.06 -25.82
CA PRO A 63 8.23 -18.92 -26.07
C PRO A 63 8.13 -18.39 -27.51
N HIS A 64 8.09 -19.27 -28.52
CA HIS A 64 8.00 -18.84 -29.92
C HIS A 64 6.66 -18.15 -30.25
N ALA A 65 5.55 -18.66 -29.71
CA ALA A 65 4.24 -18.04 -29.90
C ALA A 65 4.15 -16.68 -29.19
N SER A 66 4.63 -16.62 -27.93
CA SER A 66 4.68 -15.37 -27.15
C SER A 66 5.52 -14.30 -27.85
N MET A 67 6.71 -14.64 -28.36
CA MET A 67 7.54 -13.69 -29.11
C MET A 67 6.86 -13.18 -30.38
N ARG A 68 6.24 -14.06 -31.19
CA ARG A 68 5.49 -13.67 -32.40
C ARG A 68 4.32 -12.75 -32.06
N THR A 69 3.57 -13.08 -31.01
CA THR A 69 2.44 -12.27 -30.53
C THR A 69 2.92 -10.90 -30.05
N LYS A 70 3.98 -10.83 -29.24
CA LYS A 70 4.60 -9.57 -28.78
C LYS A 70 5.06 -8.72 -29.96
N GLN A 71 5.68 -9.33 -30.97
CA GLN A 71 6.14 -8.62 -32.16
C GLN A 71 4.97 -8.01 -32.93
N ARG A 72 3.90 -8.79 -33.18
CA ARG A 72 2.68 -8.30 -33.85
C ARG A 72 2.00 -7.17 -33.06
N ILE A 73 1.81 -7.37 -31.75
CA ILE A 73 1.22 -6.37 -30.86
C ILE A 73 2.06 -5.09 -30.87
N SER A 74 3.38 -5.20 -30.81
CA SER A 74 4.28 -4.04 -30.80
C SER A 74 4.22 -3.20 -32.10
N GLN A 75 3.74 -3.78 -33.20
CA GLN A 75 3.56 -3.12 -34.49
C GLN A 75 2.21 -2.39 -34.63
N LEU A 76 1.25 -2.63 -33.73
CA LEU A 76 -0.05 -1.94 -33.76
C LEU A 76 0.14 -0.42 -33.57
N ALA A 77 -0.55 0.39 -34.38
CA ALA A 77 -0.40 1.84 -34.38
C ALA A 77 -0.67 2.49 -33.00
N PRO A 78 -1.71 2.10 -32.24
CA PRO A 78 -1.93 2.64 -30.89
C PRO A 78 -0.78 2.30 -29.93
N ILE A 79 -0.19 1.11 -30.06
CA ILE A 79 0.90 0.64 -29.19
C ILE A 79 2.21 1.32 -29.56
N ARG A 80 2.49 1.54 -30.84
CA ARG A 80 3.64 2.34 -31.29
C ARG A 80 3.52 3.79 -30.83
N TRP A 81 2.34 4.38 -30.96
CA TRP A 81 2.04 5.74 -30.47
C TRP A 81 2.23 5.84 -28.96
N PHE A 82 1.65 4.92 -28.20
CA PHE A 82 1.79 4.87 -26.75
C PHE A 82 3.25 4.65 -26.35
N ARG A 83 3.96 3.73 -27.02
CA ARG A 83 5.38 3.50 -26.75
C ARG A 83 6.19 4.76 -27.02
N ARG A 84 5.94 5.45 -28.14
CA ARG A 84 6.62 6.68 -28.55
C ARG A 84 6.40 7.82 -27.56
N LEU A 85 5.22 7.96 -26.97
CA LEU A 85 4.89 9.08 -26.07
C LEU A 85 5.17 8.79 -24.59
N VAL A 86 4.98 7.55 -24.14
CA VAL A 86 4.96 7.21 -22.72
C VAL A 86 6.18 6.38 -22.32
N THR A 87 6.58 5.42 -23.16
CA THR A 87 7.70 4.53 -22.81
C THR A 87 9.06 4.99 -23.37
N MET A 88 9.08 5.81 -24.43
CA MET A 88 10.30 6.13 -25.20
C MET A 88 10.94 7.50 -24.92
N PRO A 89 10.25 8.64 -24.69
CA PRO A 89 10.94 9.92 -24.54
C PRO A 89 11.60 10.07 -23.16
N ALA A 90 12.83 10.58 -23.14
CA ALA A 90 13.52 11.00 -21.93
C ALA A 90 12.89 12.28 -21.39
N LEU A 91 12.09 12.18 -20.32
CA LEU A 91 11.50 13.37 -19.70
C LEU A 91 12.55 14.18 -18.91
N PHE A 92 13.57 13.51 -18.35
CA PHE A 92 14.75 14.15 -17.76
C PHE A 92 15.97 13.24 -17.94
N ASN A 93 17.12 13.84 -18.24
CA ASN A 93 18.38 13.20 -18.60
C ASN A 93 19.10 12.61 -17.35
N GLY A 94 18.45 11.71 -16.61
CA GLY A 94 18.99 11.11 -15.38
C GLY A 94 19.06 9.58 -15.44
N LYS A 95 20.11 8.99 -14.87
CA LYS A 95 20.24 7.52 -14.76
C LYS A 95 19.14 6.98 -13.82
N HIS A 96 18.53 5.84 -14.16
CA HIS A 96 17.50 5.17 -13.34
C HIS A 96 17.95 4.77 -11.91
N THR A 97 19.24 4.89 -11.63
CA THR A 97 19.87 4.65 -10.33
C THR A 97 20.08 5.91 -9.49
N GLU A 98 19.77 7.11 -9.99
CA GLU A 98 19.97 8.35 -9.24
C GLU A 98 18.94 8.49 -8.11
N ARG A 99 19.46 8.67 -6.89
CA ARG A 99 18.69 8.85 -5.68
C ARG A 99 18.37 10.34 -5.51
N ASN A 100 17.13 10.74 -5.77
CA ASN A 100 16.69 12.10 -5.44
C ASN A 100 16.38 12.24 -3.95
N PHE A 101 16.61 13.45 -3.43
CA PHE A 101 16.36 13.88 -2.04
C PHE A 101 14.93 13.57 -1.56
N ILE A 102 13.95 13.53 -2.47
CA ILE A 102 12.53 13.35 -2.17
C ILE A 102 12.02 11.91 -2.42
N GLY A 103 12.79 11.02 -3.09
CA GLY A 103 12.16 9.86 -3.75
C GLY A 103 12.86 8.50 -3.80
N GLY A 104 14.16 8.38 -3.55
CA GLY A 104 14.87 7.09 -3.70
C GLY A 104 14.82 6.58 -5.15
N VAL A 105 15.21 5.32 -5.39
CA VAL A 105 15.27 4.73 -6.75
C VAL A 105 13.96 4.97 -7.50
N ILE A 106 14.06 5.71 -8.61
CA ILE A 106 12.93 6.15 -9.44
C ILE A 106 12.30 4.90 -10.08
N PRO A 107 10.98 4.67 -9.93
CA PRO A 107 10.32 3.54 -10.58
C PRO A 107 10.53 3.59 -12.10
N THR A 108 10.51 2.44 -12.76
CA THR A 108 10.53 2.41 -14.23
C THR A 108 9.37 3.23 -14.80
N ARG A 109 9.44 3.67 -16.06
CA ARG A 109 8.39 4.51 -16.67
C ARG A 109 7.01 3.85 -16.60
N PHE A 110 6.98 2.52 -16.78
CA PHE A 110 5.77 1.73 -16.63
C PHE A 110 5.26 1.72 -15.19
N GLU A 111 6.12 1.45 -14.21
CA GLU A 111 5.74 1.51 -12.78
C GLU A 111 5.21 2.88 -12.40
N SER A 112 5.88 3.96 -12.85
CA SER A 112 5.46 5.34 -12.61
C SER A 112 4.07 5.64 -13.19
N LEU A 113 3.79 5.16 -14.41
CA LEU A 113 2.46 5.28 -15.01
C LEU A 113 1.41 4.49 -14.23
N VAL A 114 1.70 3.24 -13.87
CA VAL A 114 0.81 2.39 -13.06
C VAL A 114 0.48 3.08 -11.73
N ILE A 115 1.47 3.66 -11.07
CA ILE A 115 1.29 4.39 -9.82
C ILE A 115 0.47 5.66 -10.06
N PHE A 116 0.72 6.40 -11.13
CA PHE A 116 0.01 7.63 -11.45
C PHE A 116 -1.48 7.40 -11.75
N ILE A 117 -1.82 6.38 -12.55
CA ILE A 117 -3.22 6.02 -12.82
C ILE A 117 -3.92 5.64 -11.51
N TYR A 118 -3.26 4.84 -10.67
CA TYR A 118 -3.80 4.48 -9.37
C TYR A 118 -4.02 5.71 -8.48
N PHE A 119 -3.04 6.63 -8.42
CA PHE A 119 -3.16 7.89 -7.70
C PHE A 119 -4.38 8.71 -8.15
N VAL A 120 -4.57 8.86 -9.46
CA VAL A 120 -5.74 9.56 -10.01
C VAL A 120 -7.04 8.88 -9.58
N PHE A 121 -7.11 7.54 -9.61
CA PHE A 121 -8.28 6.81 -9.12
C PHE A 121 -8.53 6.99 -7.62
N VAL A 122 -7.50 7.08 -6.78
CA VAL A 122 -7.66 7.42 -5.36
C VAL A 122 -8.29 8.81 -5.22
N ILE A 123 -7.73 9.84 -5.89
CA ILE A 123 -8.25 11.21 -5.80
C ILE A 123 -9.70 11.33 -6.31
N LEU A 124 -10.01 10.71 -7.45
CA LEU A 124 -11.38 10.68 -7.98
C LEU A 124 -12.32 9.92 -7.03
N GLY A 125 -11.84 8.82 -6.47
CA GLY A 125 -12.55 7.98 -5.52
C GLY A 125 -12.82 8.64 -4.17
N GLU A 126 -12.10 9.70 -3.81
CA GLU A 126 -12.35 10.52 -2.61
C GLU A 126 -13.26 11.73 -2.90
N SER A 127 -13.21 12.30 -4.11
CA SER A 127 -13.74 13.65 -4.38
C SER A 127 -14.94 13.72 -5.34
N VAL A 128 -15.11 12.77 -6.26
CA VAL A 128 -16.10 12.89 -7.35
C VAL A 128 -17.44 12.28 -6.98
N ASN A 129 -18.54 12.86 -7.45
CA ASN A 129 -19.91 12.39 -7.21
C ASN A 129 -20.25 12.38 -5.71
N ILE A 130 -20.06 13.51 -5.03
CA ILE A 130 -20.53 13.74 -3.67
C ILE A 130 -21.85 14.50 -3.74
N TYR A 131 -22.89 14.00 -3.06
CA TYR A 131 -24.21 14.64 -3.04
C TYR A 131 -24.59 15.06 -1.63
N TYR A 132 -24.86 16.35 -1.46
CA TYR A 132 -25.38 16.92 -0.22
C TYR A 132 -26.91 16.95 -0.22
N TYR A 133 -27.50 17.14 0.96
CA TYR A 133 -28.92 17.40 1.13
C TYR A 133 -29.14 18.62 2.04
N ASP A 134 -29.96 19.55 1.60
CA ASP A 134 -30.23 20.81 2.31
C ASP A 134 -31.01 20.59 3.62
N LYS A 135 -31.93 19.62 3.64
CA LYS A 135 -32.71 19.25 4.84
C LYS A 135 -32.11 18.06 5.59
N PHE A 136 -30.79 17.90 5.55
CA PHE A 136 -30.10 16.79 6.21
C PHE A 136 -30.22 16.91 7.73
N THR A 137 -30.72 15.86 8.39
CA THR A 137 -31.15 15.94 9.79
C THR A 137 -30.01 15.75 10.81
N TRP A 138 -28.84 15.22 10.42
CA TRP A 138 -27.71 15.04 11.35
C TRP A 138 -26.71 16.20 11.34
N TYR A 139 -26.57 16.86 10.19
CA TYR A 139 -25.66 17.98 9.97
C TYR A 139 -26.37 19.03 9.10
N THR A 140 -26.80 20.13 9.70
CA THR A 140 -27.50 21.22 9.00
C THR A 140 -26.58 21.98 8.04
N SER A 141 -25.26 21.92 8.26
CA SER A 141 -24.29 22.64 7.46
C SER A 141 -23.81 21.84 6.25
N LYS A 142 -23.92 22.42 5.05
CA LYS A 142 -23.38 21.83 3.81
C LYS A 142 -21.88 21.52 3.94
N LYS A 143 -21.08 22.39 4.56
CA LYS A 143 -19.64 22.14 4.75
C LYS A 143 -19.39 20.90 5.61
N ALA A 144 -20.18 20.69 6.67
CA ALA A 144 -20.06 19.53 7.55
C ALA A 144 -20.42 18.24 6.82
N GLN A 145 -21.49 18.25 6.03
CA GLN A 145 -21.86 17.09 5.20
C GLN A 145 -20.77 16.74 4.18
N ILE A 146 -20.25 17.72 3.44
CA ILE A 146 -19.20 17.46 2.44
C ILE A 146 -17.92 16.94 3.11
N ALA A 147 -17.45 17.58 4.19
CA ALA A 147 -16.28 17.12 4.93
C ALA A 147 -16.49 15.69 5.44
N ARG A 148 -17.67 15.39 5.97
CA ARG A 148 -18.04 14.06 6.43
C ARG A 148 -17.95 13.02 5.30
N TYR A 149 -18.55 13.29 4.15
CA TYR A 149 -18.54 12.35 3.03
C TYR A 149 -17.14 12.13 2.45
N VAL A 150 -16.32 13.19 2.34
CA VAL A 150 -14.92 13.05 1.92
C VAL A 150 -14.15 12.19 2.91
N GLY A 151 -14.30 12.45 4.22
CA GLY A 151 -13.59 11.69 5.25
C GLY A 151 -14.04 10.24 5.34
N ASP A 152 -15.34 9.94 5.21
CA ASP A 152 -15.82 8.56 5.19
C ASP A 152 -15.26 7.81 3.96
N ARG A 153 -15.21 8.47 2.79
CA ARG A 153 -14.64 7.88 1.56
C ARG A 153 -13.14 7.64 1.65
N SER A 154 -12.37 8.61 2.14
CA SER A 154 -10.92 8.45 2.29
C SER A 154 -10.59 7.36 3.32
N ALA A 155 -11.36 7.21 4.40
CA ALA A 155 -11.23 6.06 5.31
C ALA A 155 -11.46 4.73 4.60
N VAL A 156 -12.58 4.59 3.89
CA VAL A 156 -12.90 3.35 3.15
C VAL A 156 -11.79 3.03 2.13
N LEU A 157 -11.39 4.00 1.31
CA LEU A 157 -10.31 3.81 0.32
C LEU A 157 -8.99 3.43 0.99
N THR A 158 -8.66 4.00 2.14
CA THR A 158 -7.47 3.62 2.92
C THR A 158 -7.51 2.13 3.26
N CYS A 159 -8.64 1.60 3.75
CA CYS A 159 -8.80 0.18 4.06
C CYS A 159 -8.54 -0.73 2.85
N PHE A 160 -8.91 -0.29 1.64
CA PHE A 160 -8.60 -1.02 0.41
C PHE A 160 -7.13 -0.89 0.00
N ILE A 161 -6.54 0.30 0.06
CA ILE A 161 -5.15 0.56 -0.38
C ILE A 161 -4.12 -0.16 0.50
N VAL A 162 -4.39 -0.31 1.79
CA VAL A 162 -3.42 -0.96 2.71
C VAL A 162 -3.21 -2.44 2.39
N ILE A 163 -4.20 -3.14 1.85
CA ILE A 163 -4.07 -4.56 1.48
C ILE A 163 -2.93 -4.78 0.46
N PRO A 164 -2.97 -4.19 -0.74
CA PRO A 164 -1.88 -4.31 -1.70
C PRO A 164 -0.58 -3.68 -1.17
N ALA A 165 -0.64 -2.64 -0.32
CA ALA A 165 0.57 -2.09 0.29
C ALA A 165 1.31 -3.14 1.15
N PHE A 166 0.61 -3.89 2.00
CA PHE A 166 1.20 -4.98 2.78
C PHE A 166 1.62 -6.17 1.90
N LEU A 167 0.82 -6.50 0.88
CA LEU A 167 1.14 -7.56 -0.08
C LEU A 167 2.47 -7.32 -0.80
N PHE A 168 2.68 -6.11 -1.31
CA PHE A 168 3.91 -5.76 -2.02
C PHE A 168 5.11 -5.49 -1.09
N ALA A 169 4.91 -5.47 0.23
CA ALA A 169 5.99 -5.43 1.21
C ALA A 169 6.69 -6.79 1.36
N GLY A 170 5.98 -7.88 1.08
CA GLY A 170 6.44 -9.25 1.28
C GLY A 170 7.60 -9.63 0.36
N ARG A 171 8.63 -10.27 0.92
CA ARG A 171 9.84 -10.71 0.20
C ARG A 171 9.69 -12.12 -0.38
N ASP A 172 8.82 -12.90 0.23
CA ASP A 172 8.56 -14.30 -0.13
C ASP A 172 7.16 -14.41 -0.73
N ASN A 173 6.85 -13.52 -1.67
CA ASN A 173 5.54 -13.40 -2.27
C ASN A 173 5.42 -14.25 -3.55
N PHE A 174 4.46 -15.18 -3.58
CA PHE A 174 4.19 -16.04 -4.74
C PHE A 174 3.86 -15.26 -6.02
N LEU A 175 3.36 -14.02 -5.89
CA LEU A 175 3.08 -13.15 -7.03
C LEU A 175 4.34 -12.77 -7.81
N LEU A 176 5.54 -12.81 -7.21
CA LEU A 176 6.79 -12.62 -7.94
C LEU A 176 7.02 -13.73 -8.96
N TRP A 177 6.76 -14.99 -8.56
CA TRP A 177 6.81 -16.14 -9.46
C TRP A 177 5.71 -16.09 -10.51
N LEU A 178 4.51 -15.67 -10.12
CA LEU A 178 3.36 -15.64 -11.01
C LEU A 178 3.50 -14.58 -12.10
N THR A 179 3.89 -13.36 -11.73
CA THR A 179 3.94 -12.18 -12.63
C THR A 179 5.28 -11.98 -13.32
N GLY A 180 6.35 -12.62 -12.82
CA GLY A 180 7.71 -12.35 -13.27
C GLY A 180 8.22 -10.94 -12.93
N TRP A 181 7.50 -10.18 -12.09
CA TRP A 181 7.94 -8.86 -11.66
C TRP A 181 9.19 -8.95 -10.78
N LYS A 182 10.01 -7.89 -10.82
CA LYS A 182 11.20 -7.79 -9.99
C LYS A 182 10.81 -7.38 -8.58
N MET A 183 11.63 -7.79 -7.60
CA MET A 183 11.45 -7.36 -6.20
C MET A 183 11.50 -5.82 -6.06
N SER A 184 12.30 -5.14 -6.89
CA SER A 184 12.35 -3.68 -6.95
C SER A 184 11.01 -3.04 -7.32
N THR A 185 10.24 -3.68 -8.20
CA THR A 185 8.90 -3.25 -8.64
C THR A 185 7.91 -3.35 -7.47
N PHE A 186 7.93 -4.47 -6.73
CA PHE A 186 7.13 -4.64 -5.52
C PHE A 186 7.42 -3.54 -4.48
N TYR A 187 8.71 -3.29 -4.21
CA TYR A 187 9.08 -2.21 -3.30
C TYR A 187 8.69 -0.82 -3.80
N ALA A 188 8.69 -0.57 -5.11
CA ALA A 188 8.16 0.67 -5.67
C ALA A 188 6.66 0.80 -5.36
N PHE A 189 5.87 -0.24 -5.62
CA PHE A 189 4.43 -0.25 -5.34
C PHE A 189 4.12 -0.12 -3.86
N HIS A 190 4.78 -0.89 -2.99
CA HIS A 190 4.64 -0.77 -1.54
C HIS A 190 4.85 0.68 -1.06
N LYS A 191 5.97 1.31 -1.44
CA LYS A 191 6.29 2.69 -1.03
C LYS A 191 5.19 3.68 -1.44
N TRP A 192 4.73 3.62 -2.69
CA TRP A 192 3.77 4.59 -3.20
C TRP A 192 2.35 4.33 -2.68
N LEU A 193 1.92 3.07 -2.58
CA LEU A 193 0.64 2.72 -1.99
C LEU A 193 0.58 3.07 -0.50
N ALA A 194 1.65 2.81 0.25
CA ALA A 194 1.73 3.18 1.66
C ALA A 194 1.60 4.71 1.85
N ARG A 195 2.25 5.52 0.99
CA ARG A 195 2.08 6.97 1.02
C ARG A 195 0.65 7.38 0.72
N MET A 196 0.02 6.81 -0.31
CA MET A 196 -1.37 7.11 -0.66
C MET A 196 -2.33 6.75 0.48
N ALA A 197 -2.14 5.58 1.12
CA ALA A 197 -2.92 5.19 2.28
C ALA A 197 -2.74 6.16 3.45
N ILE A 198 -1.50 6.58 3.75
CA ILE A 198 -1.21 7.54 4.83
C ILE A 198 -1.85 8.91 4.53
N PHE A 199 -1.74 9.40 3.29
CA PHE A 199 -2.35 10.68 2.90
C PHE A 199 -3.88 10.62 2.92
N SER A 200 -4.48 9.53 2.44
CA SER A 200 -5.93 9.30 2.49
C SER A 200 -6.44 9.21 3.94
N ALA A 201 -5.72 8.50 4.81
CA ALA A 201 -5.99 8.47 6.25
C ALA A 201 -5.86 9.86 6.89
N PHE A 202 -4.88 10.65 6.46
CA PHE A 202 -4.70 12.02 6.95
C PHE A 202 -5.85 12.94 6.52
N VAL A 203 -6.35 12.82 5.28
CA VAL A 203 -7.58 13.49 4.83
C VAL A 203 -8.77 13.07 5.70
N HIS A 204 -8.91 11.77 6.00
CA HIS A 204 -9.94 11.29 6.91
C HIS A 204 -9.83 11.95 8.29
N THR A 205 -8.64 11.96 8.88
CA THR A 205 -8.40 12.55 10.20
C THR A 205 -8.75 14.03 10.23
N ILE A 206 -8.28 14.83 9.25
CA ILE A 206 -8.57 16.27 9.23
C ILE A 206 -10.06 16.54 9.07
N THR A 207 -10.70 15.88 8.10
CA THR A 207 -12.11 16.13 7.80
C THR A 207 -13.02 15.72 8.96
N MET A 208 -12.77 14.57 9.59
CA MET A 208 -13.51 14.15 10.78
C MET A 208 -13.27 15.07 11.97
N PHE A 209 -12.03 15.49 12.19
CA PHE A 209 -11.70 16.42 13.25
C PHE A 209 -12.41 17.77 13.08
N GLU A 210 -12.46 18.32 11.86
CA GLU A 210 -13.17 19.56 11.55
C GLU A 210 -14.69 19.41 11.73
N VAL A 211 -15.29 18.29 11.29
CA VAL A 211 -16.71 18.00 11.54
C VAL A 211 -17.00 18.01 13.05
N MET A 212 -16.16 17.34 13.83
CA MET A 212 -16.35 17.23 15.29
C MET A 212 -16.10 18.54 16.04
N LYS A 213 -15.24 19.43 15.51
CA LYS A 213 -15.14 20.81 15.99
C LYS A 213 -16.42 21.57 15.73
N TRP A 214 -16.95 21.51 14.51
CA TRP A 214 -18.17 22.25 14.13
C TRP A 214 -19.42 21.75 14.87
N THR A 215 -19.44 20.48 15.28
CA THR A 215 -20.54 19.88 16.07
C THR A 215 -20.26 19.86 17.57
N HIS A 216 -19.12 20.38 18.02
CA HIS A 216 -18.69 20.38 19.43
C HIS A 216 -18.68 18.98 20.09
N SER A 217 -18.43 17.91 19.33
CA SER A 217 -18.46 16.53 19.84
C SER A 217 -17.15 16.05 20.47
N ILE A 218 -16.02 16.73 20.22
CA ILE A 218 -14.68 16.34 20.71
C ILE A 218 -14.62 16.04 22.22
N PRO A 219 -15.13 16.90 23.13
CA PRO A 219 -15.03 16.64 24.57
C PRO A 219 -15.73 15.35 25.00
N LYS A 220 -16.75 14.92 24.25
CA LYS A 220 -17.53 13.71 24.53
C LYS A 220 -16.85 12.44 24.05
N ILE A 221 -16.13 12.49 22.93
CA ILE A 221 -15.62 11.29 22.24
C ILE A 221 -14.10 11.07 22.37
N LYS A 222 -13.34 12.08 22.80
CA LYS A 222 -11.85 12.02 22.77
C LYS A 222 -11.23 10.92 23.65
N MET A 223 -11.99 10.42 24.63
CA MET A 223 -11.56 9.34 25.54
C MET A 223 -12.05 7.96 25.09
N GLU A 224 -12.80 7.89 23.99
CA GLU A 224 -13.29 6.63 23.44
C GLU A 224 -12.13 5.82 22.85
N GLU A 225 -12.17 4.50 23.03
CA GLU A 225 -11.11 3.60 22.59
C GLU A 225 -10.82 3.74 21.09
N TRP A 226 -11.88 3.75 20.26
CA TRP A 226 -11.74 3.89 18.80
C TRP A 226 -11.06 5.21 18.41
N TRP A 227 -11.28 6.30 19.16
CA TRP A 227 -10.67 7.60 18.89
C TRP A 227 -9.17 7.58 19.18
N ILE A 228 -8.81 7.06 20.36
CA ILE A 228 -7.43 6.94 20.82
C ILE A 228 -6.63 6.07 19.85
N TRP A 229 -7.15 4.91 19.48
CA TRP A 229 -6.46 4.00 18.56
C TRP A 229 -6.39 4.53 17.12
N GLY A 230 -7.37 5.32 16.68
CA GLY A 230 -7.29 6.08 15.43
C GLY A 230 -6.14 7.09 15.44
N ALA A 231 -5.98 7.83 16.55
CA ALA A 231 -4.87 8.76 16.73
C ALA A 231 -3.50 8.04 16.79
N ILE A 232 -3.42 6.89 17.46
CA ILE A 232 -2.19 6.06 17.51
C ILE A 232 -1.83 5.57 16.10
N ALA A 233 -2.81 5.09 15.33
CA ALA A 233 -2.58 4.64 13.96
C ALA A 233 -2.08 5.79 13.09
N MET A 234 -2.76 6.95 13.10
CA MET A 234 -2.35 8.10 12.29
C MET A 234 -0.97 8.63 12.69
N THR A 235 -0.68 8.71 13.99
CA THR A 235 0.64 9.13 14.49
C THR A 235 1.72 8.15 14.02
N SER A 236 1.46 6.84 14.11
CA SER A 236 2.39 5.81 13.63
C SER A 236 2.65 5.94 12.12
N GLY A 237 1.60 6.20 11.33
CA GLY A 237 1.71 6.45 9.90
C GLY A 237 2.52 7.71 9.56
N GLY A 238 2.32 8.79 10.33
CA GLY A 238 3.11 10.01 10.20
C GLY A 238 4.59 9.78 10.46
N VAL A 239 4.93 9.06 11.54
CA VAL A 239 6.32 8.70 11.84
C VAL A 239 6.89 7.78 10.75
N ILE A 240 6.13 6.77 10.29
CA ILE A 240 6.48 5.91 9.16
C ILE A 240 6.83 6.74 7.93
N PHE A 241 5.99 7.73 7.58
CA PHE A 241 6.20 8.57 6.43
C PHE A 241 7.53 9.31 6.52
N VAL A 242 7.81 9.97 7.64
CA VAL A 242 9.05 10.73 7.87
C VAL A 242 10.28 9.82 7.86
N GLN A 243 10.28 8.72 8.62
CA GLN A 243 11.43 7.83 8.65
C GLN A 243 11.68 7.11 7.31
N SER A 244 10.66 7.01 6.45
CA SER A 244 10.78 6.37 5.14
C SER A 244 11.50 7.23 4.10
N PHE A 245 11.90 8.47 4.44
CA PHE A 245 12.66 9.29 3.52
C PHE A 245 14.00 8.65 3.16
N PRO A 246 14.42 8.70 1.87
CA PRO A 246 15.62 8.03 1.40
C PRO A 246 16.88 8.42 2.19
N TYR A 247 17.00 9.70 2.56
CA TYR A 247 18.11 10.22 3.35
C TYR A 247 18.22 9.53 4.72
N VAL A 248 17.13 9.50 5.48
CA VAL A 248 17.08 8.87 6.81
C VAL A 248 17.38 7.38 6.71
N ARG A 249 16.72 6.69 5.78
CA ARG A 249 16.91 5.26 5.53
C ARG A 249 18.33 4.88 5.12
N ALA A 250 19.01 5.74 4.36
CA ALA A 250 20.37 5.48 3.91
C ALA A 250 21.40 5.64 5.03
N LYS A 251 21.11 6.46 6.05
CA LYS A 251 22.00 6.72 7.19
C LYS A 251 21.74 5.79 8.38
N LEU A 252 20.48 5.40 8.61
CA LEU A 252 20.04 4.67 9.79
C LEU A 252 19.15 3.49 9.41
N TYR A 253 19.63 2.62 8.51
CA TYR A 253 18.80 1.57 7.90
C TYR A 253 18.22 0.58 8.93
N ASP A 254 19.02 0.11 9.88
CA ASP A 254 18.57 -0.89 10.86
C ASP A 254 17.56 -0.31 11.85
N VAL A 255 17.80 0.91 12.31
CA VAL A 255 16.85 1.68 13.13
C VAL A 255 15.56 1.89 12.37
N PHE A 256 15.64 2.35 11.12
CA PHE A 256 14.48 2.51 10.24
C PHE A 256 13.71 1.19 10.13
N LEU A 257 14.36 0.08 9.83
CA LEU A 257 13.69 -1.19 9.59
C LEU A 257 12.96 -1.68 10.84
N PHE A 258 13.63 -1.66 12.00
CA PHE A 258 13.06 -2.09 13.27
C PHE A 258 11.89 -1.20 13.70
N CYS A 259 12.09 0.12 13.72
CA CYS A 259 11.04 1.07 14.07
C CYS A 259 9.86 1.00 13.09
N HIS A 260 10.10 0.86 11.79
CA HIS A 260 9.05 0.75 10.79
C HIS A 260 8.17 -0.49 10.99
N ILE A 261 8.75 -1.65 11.35
CA ILE A 261 7.98 -2.86 11.64
C ILE A 261 7.09 -2.65 12.87
N ILE A 262 7.64 -2.11 13.97
CA ILE A 262 6.86 -1.83 15.19
C ILE A 262 5.72 -0.85 14.90
N LEU A 263 6.01 0.24 14.20
CA LEU A 263 5.01 1.24 13.84
C LEU A 263 3.97 0.68 12.86
N ALA A 264 4.35 -0.25 11.99
CA ALA A 264 3.41 -0.94 11.11
C ALA A 264 2.45 -1.85 11.90
N VAL A 265 2.91 -2.48 12.99
CA VAL A 265 2.04 -3.19 13.93
C VAL A 265 1.05 -2.23 14.58
N PHE A 266 1.53 -1.10 15.12
CA PHE A 266 0.65 -0.08 15.72
C PHE A 266 -0.34 0.52 14.73
N TRP A 267 0.07 0.76 13.48
CA TRP A 267 -0.83 1.16 12.40
C TRP A 267 -1.93 0.10 12.19
N LEU A 268 -1.55 -1.17 12.04
CA LEU A 268 -2.49 -2.25 11.73
C LEU A 268 -3.47 -2.53 12.89
N VAL A 269 -2.95 -2.63 14.12
CA VAL A 269 -3.77 -2.85 15.32
C VAL A 269 -4.64 -1.63 15.62
N GLY A 270 -4.07 -0.42 15.51
CA GLY A 270 -4.82 0.83 15.70
C GLY A 270 -5.92 1.00 14.68
N MET A 271 -5.66 0.71 13.39
CA MET A 271 -6.69 0.68 12.35
C MET A 271 -7.77 -0.34 12.70
N TRP A 272 -7.40 -1.57 13.07
CA TRP A 272 -8.37 -2.60 13.44
C TRP A 272 -9.26 -2.13 14.58
N ILE A 273 -8.71 -1.68 15.70
CA ILE A 273 -9.50 -1.25 16.86
C ILE A 273 -10.36 -0.03 16.53
N HIS A 274 -9.82 0.92 15.75
CA HIS A 274 -10.55 2.10 15.28
C HIS A 274 -11.80 1.72 14.47
N VAL A 275 -11.73 0.65 13.66
CA VAL A 275 -12.81 0.24 12.76
C VAL A 275 -13.50 -1.08 13.13
N ARG A 276 -13.20 -1.70 14.27
CA ARG A 276 -13.67 -3.07 14.58
C ARG A 276 -15.19 -3.21 14.69
N ASP A 277 -15.87 -2.18 15.19
CA ASP A 277 -17.35 -2.14 15.22
C ASP A 277 -17.94 -1.46 13.97
N LEU A 278 -17.16 -1.34 12.90
CA LEU A 278 -17.60 -0.96 11.56
C LEU A 278 -17.41 -2.15 10.61
N GLU A 279 -18.07 -2.12 9.47
CA GLU A 279 -17.93 -3.13 8.41
C GLU A 279 -16.50 -3.20 7.82
N CYS A 280 -15.63 -2.25 8.16
CA CYS A 280 -14.25 -2.18 7.68
C CYS A 280 -13.25 -3.02 8.49
N GLY A 281 -13.62 -3.59 9.65
CA GLY A 281 -12.69 -4.34 10.51
C GLY A 281 -12.00 -5.51 9.80
N GLN A 282 -12.72 -6.16 8.88
CA GLN A 282 -12.24 -7.29 8.07
C GLN A 282 -11.01 -6.98 7.20
N TYR A 283 -10.81 -5.72 6.80
CA TYR A 283 -9.65 -5.32 6.00
C TYR A 283 -8.35 -5.40 6.79
N ALA A 284 -8.40 -5.16 8.10
CA ALA A 284 -7.24 -5.36 8.97
C ALA A 284 -6.86 -6.84 9.07
N TYR A 285 -7.85 -7.74 9.11
CA TYR A 285 -7.60 -9.19 9.06
C TYR A 285 -6.97 -9.61 7.74
N ALA A 286 -7.42 -9.07 6.61
CA ALA A 286 -6.81 -9.33 5.31
C ALA A 286 -5.33 -8.89 5.27
N CYS A 287 -5.01 -7.68 5.74
CA CYS A 287 -3.62 -7.21 5.85
C CYS A 287 -2.79 -8.09 6.78
N GLY A 288 -3.32 -8.43 7.96
CA GLY A 288 -2.66 -9.30 8.93
C GLY A 288 -2.38 -10.69 8.35
N ALA A 289 -3.35 -11.30 7.67
CA ALA A 289 -3.21 -12.60 7.02
C ALA A 289 -2.10 -12.59 5.96
N VAL A 290 -2.09 -11.59 5.07
CA VAL A 290 -1.04 -11.41 4.06
C VAL A 290 0.34 -11.28 4.70
N TRP A 291 0.45 -10.49 5.77
CA TRP A 291 1.72 -10.24 6.42
C TRP A 291 2.26 -11.45 7.18
N VAL A 292 1.41 -12.11 7.97
CA VAL A 292 1.77 -13.32 8.73
C VAL A 292 2.13 -14.46 7.77
N PHE A 293 1.41 -14.61 6.67
CA PHE A 293 1.71 -15.63 5.66
C PHE A 293 3.10 -15.43 5.03
N ASP A 294 3.46 -14.20 4.65
CA ASP A 294 4.82 -13.87 4.15
C ASP A 294 5.90 -14.27 5.17
N ARG A 295 5.70 -13.90 6.45
CA ARG A 295 6.66 -14.25 7.51
C ARG A 295 6.76 -15.76 7.71
N PHE A 296 5.64 -16.46 7.72
CA PHE A 296 5.59 -17.91 7.87
C PHE A 296 6.35 -18.62 6.75
N LEU A 297 6.10 -18.27 5.49
CA LEU A 297 6.84 -18.83 4.35
C LEU A 297 8.34 -18.57 4.43
N ARG A 298 8.73 -17.38 4.90
CA ARG A 298 10.14 -17.04 5.12
C ARG A 298 10.78 -17.91 6.19
N PHE A 299 10.10 -18.13 7.31
CA PHE A 299 10.59 -19.02 8.37
C PHE A 299 10.77 -20.45 7.85
N LEU A 300 9.82 -20.98 7.07
CA LEU A 300 9.95 -22.29 6.45
C LEU A 300 11.16 -22.38 5.51
N LYS A 301 11.37 -21.35 4.67
CA LYS A 301 12.54 -21.31 3.77
C LYS A 301 13.86 -21.28 4.55
N ILE A 302 13.97 -20.43 5.56
CA ILE A 302 15.17 -20.34 6.41
C ILE A 302 15.41 -21.68 7.11
N ALA A 303 14.36 -22.29 7.69
CA ALA A 303 14.46 -23.60 8.33
C ALA A 303 14.87 -24.71 7.34
N SER A 304 14.38 -24.66 6.10
CA SER A 304 14.74 -25.64 5.05
C SER A 304 16.19 -25.52 4.56
N PHE A 305 16.77 -24.31 4.59
CA PHE A 305 18.15 -24.06 4.16
C PHE A 305 19.16 -24.31 5.30
N GLY A 306 18.74 -24.07 6.55
CA GLY A 306 19.57 -24.17 7.75
C GLY A 306 20.57 -23.01 7.90
N ILE A 307 21.33 -23.03 8.99
CA ILE A 307 22.44 -22.09 9.23
C ILE A 307 23.69 -22.63 8.54
N ARG A 308 24.33 -21.82 7.69
CA ARG A 308 25.54 -22.19 6.96
C ARG A 308 26.62 -21.14 7.15
N GLN A 309 27.86 -21.58 7.32
CA GLN A 309 29.03 -20.69 7.30
C GLN A 309 29.39 -20.40 5.85
N ALA A 310 29.52 -19.11 5.52
CA ALA A 310 29.98 -18.66 4.21
C ALA A 310 31.47 -18.31 4.29
N HIS A 311 32.24 -18.71 3.28
CA HIS A 311 33.62 -18.27 3.10
C HIS A 311 33.62 -16.97 2.28
N LEU A 312 34.41 -15.99 2.71
CA LEU A 312 34.47 -14.66 2.10
C LEU A 312 35.88 -14.38 1.64
N GLU A 313 36.02 -14.03 0.37
CA GLU A 313 37.28 -13.63 -0.24
C GLU A 313 37.12 -12.23 -0.81
N LEU A 314 37.99 -11.32 -0.37
CA LEU A 314 38.07 -9.98 -0.93
C LEU A 314 38.99 -10.04 -2.15
N ILE A 315 38.42 -9.89 -3.34
CA ILE A 315 39.17 -9.93 -4.62
C ILE A 315 39.72 -8.55 -4.96
N SER A 316 38.96 -7.50 -4.63
CA SER A 316 39.38 -6.11 -4.73
C SER A 316 38.64 -5.26 -3.70
N ASP A 317 39.03 -3.99 -3.57
CA ASP A 317 38.37 -3.01 -2.66
C ASP A 317 36.86 -2.88 -2.90
N GLU A 318 36.37 -3.27 -4.08
CA GLU A 318 34.96 -3.17 -4.49
C GLU A 318 34.27 -4.55 -4.66
N ILE A 319 35.02 -5.66 -4.62
CA ILE A 319 34.49 -6.99 -4.94
C ILE A 319 34.79 -7.99 -3.83
N VAL A 320 33.72 -8.48 -3.20
CA VAL A 320 33.76 -9.62 -2.29
C VAL A 320 33.07 -10.83 -2.93
N VAL A 321 33.81 -11.93 -3.04
CA VAL A 321 33.26 -13.22 -3.42
C VAL A 321 32.87 -13.99 -2.16
N MET A 322 31.62 -14.43 -2.15
CA MET A 322 31.06 -15.24 -1.06
C MET A 322 30.76 -16.64 -1.56
N THR A 323 31.45 -17.62 -0.99
CA THR A 323 31.27 -19.05 -1.29
C THR A 323 30.49 -19.71 -0.15
N VAL A 324 29.31 -20.26 -0.47
CA VAL A 324 28.46 -20.95 0.50
C VAL A 324 28.42 -22.44 0.16
N PRO A 325 28.69 -23.35 1.12
CA PRO A 325 28.60 -24.79 0.89
C PRO A 325 27.19 -25.19 0.43
N SER A 326 27.10 -25.76 -0.78
CA SER A 326 25.82 -26.19 -1.36
C SER A 326 25.40 -27.54 -0.81
N VAL A 327 24.28 -27.57 -0.08
CA VAL A 327 23.53 -28.79 0.20
C VAL A 327 22.05 -28.45 0.14
N ALA A 328 21.50 -28.52 -1.06
CA ALA A 328 20.06 -28.55 -1.25
C ALA A 328 19.65 -29.98 -1.64
N PRO A 329 19.11 -30.79 -0.71
CA PRO A 329 18.56 -32.09 -1.08
C PRO A 329 17.30 -31.99 -1.97
N MET A 330 16.63 -30.83 -2.03
CA MET A 330 15.36 -30.66 -2.76
C MET A 330 15.34 -29.64 -3.91
N MET A 331 16.34 -28.77 -4.08
CA MET A 331 16.36 -27.81 -5.21
C MET A 331 17.78 -27.60 -5.74
N LYS A 332 18.04 -28.06 -6.96
CA LYS A 332 19.26 -27.69 -7.68
C LYS A 332 19.23 -26.18 -7.96
N PRO A 333 20.31 -25.44 -7.67
CA PRO A 333 20.49 -24.07 -8.14
C PRO A 333 20.24 -23.99 -9.65
N THR A 334 19.26 -23.20 -10.08
CA THR A 334 19.12 -22.84 -11.50
C THR A 334 19.72 -21.45 -11.70
N PRO A 335 20.39 -21.17 -12.84
CA PRO A 335 21.08 -19.90 -13.09
C PRO A 335 20.22 -18.63 -12.97
N VAL A 336 18.90 -18.78 -12.90
CA VAL A 336 17.92 -17.69 -13.00
C VAL A 336 17.23 -17.37 -11.66
N HIS A 337 17.30 -18.26 -10.66
CA HIS A 337 16.44 -18.18 -9.48
C HIS A 337 17.11 -18.57 -8.14
N LEU A 338 18.30 -18.04 -7.83
CA LEU A 338 18.70 -17.95 -6.42
C LEU A 338 18.43 -16.55 -5.89
N VAL A 339 17.33 -16.42 -5.14
CA VAL A 339 17.25 -15.41 -4.09
C VAL A 339 17.90 -16.03 -2.86
N THR A 340 19.22 -15.95 -2.75
CA THR A 340 19.91 -16.32 -1.51
C THR A 340 19.69 -15.20 -0.50
N PHE A 341 18.99 -15.48 0.58
CA PHE A 341 18.92 -14.54 1.71
C PHE A 341 20.17 -14.71 2.56
N ILE A 342 21.08 -13.74 2.47
CA ILE A 342 22.30 -13.71 3.27
C ILE A 342 22.02 -12.87 4.52
N PHE A 343 22.18 -13.47 5.69
CA PHE A 343 22.10 -12.78 6.96
C PHE A 343 23.49 -12.74 7.58
N TRP A 344 23.98 -11.55 7.89
CA TRP A 344 25.24 -11.33 8.57
C TRP A 344 24.97 -11.22 10.07
N ILE A 345 25.55 -12.12 10.86
CA ILE A 345 25.57 -12.00 12.32
C ILE A 345 26.99 -11.58 12.67
N VAL A 346 27.20 -10.28 12.87
CA VAL A 346 28.42 -9.74 13.47
C VAL A 346 28.04 -9.27 14.87
N GLY A 347 28.84 -9.62 15.89
CA GLY A 347 28.47 -9.57 17.31
C GLY A 347 27.70 -8.32 17.74
N PHE A 348 26.54 -8.51 18.40
CA PHE A 348 25.65 -7.52 19.04
C PHE A 348 25.48 -6.16 18.36
N SER A 349 25.74 -6.08 17.05
CA SER A 349 25.62 -4.91 16.22
C SER A 349 25.26 -5.42 14.82
N PHE A 350 24.02 -5.18 14.41
CA PHE A 350 23.58 -5.43 13.04
C PHE A 350 24.22 -4.37 12.13
N ASN A 351 25.54 -4.45 11.91
CA ASN A 351 26.23 -3.58 10.98
C ASN A 351 26.21 -4.24 9.59
N HIS A 352 25.39 -3.70 8.69
CA HIS A 352 25.48 -3.99 7.27
C HIS A 352 26.55 -3.11 6.64
N ILE A 353 27.60 -3.71 6.10
CA ILE A 353 28.60 -3.01 5.28
C ILE A 353 27.95 -2.74 3.92
N HIS A 354 27.86 -1.46 3.57
CA HIS A 354 27.52 -1.02 2.22
C HIS A 354 28.75 -1.21 1.33
N PHE A 355 28.70 -2.12 0.37
CA PHE A 355 29.60 -2.05 -0.78
C PHE A 355 29.14 -0.86 -1.63
N HIS A 356 30.07 0.06 -1.89
CA HIS A 356 29.87 1.31 -2.60
C HIS A 356 29.50 1.10 -4.07
#